data_AF-A0A9D9T113-F1
#
_entry.id   AF-A0A9D9T113-F1
#
_cell.length_a   1.000
_cell.length_b   1.000
_cell.length_c   1.000
_cell.angle_alpha   90.00
_cell.angle_beta   90.00
_cell.angle_gamma   90.00
#
_symmetry.space_group_name_H-M   'P 1'
#
loop_
_entity.id
_entity.type
_entity.pdbx_description
1 polymer ?
#
loop_
_entity_poly.entity_id
_entity_poly.type
_entity_poly.pdbx_seq_one_letter_code
_entity_poly.pdbx_strand_id
1 'polypeptide(L)'
;QQQWGEALAWFDQALTWPGDVARVHEGRGLACQGLGRPTEAEQAYSRAIAEQPDDARPHLLRAQARLAGGHLDHAESGCRRALTLDSSVPGGYALLAQITLARAAQPSDPSRDPAQLVSNSDPC
;
A
#
# COMPACT_ATOMS: atom_id res chain seq x y z
N GLN A 1 -3.05 -22.67 -0.77
CA GLN A 1 -2.33 -22.19 0.44
C GLN A 1 -0.90 -22.74 0.53
N GLN A 2 -0.64 -24.03 0.26
CA GLN A 2 0.73 -24.59 0.29
C GLN A 2 1.73 -23.89 -0.67
N GLN A 3 1.27 -23.48 -1.85
CA GLN A 3 2.12 -22.85 -2.88
C GLN A 3 2.70 -21.49 -2.43
N TRP A 4 2.00 -20.73 -1.58
CA TRP A 4 2.50 -19.44 -1.09
C TRP A 4 3.59 -19.61 -0.02
N GLY A 5 3.46 -20.64 0.83
CA GLY A 5 4.50 -20.98 1.81
C GLY A 5 5.77 -21.49 1.14
N GLU A 6 5.62 -22.31 0.10
CA GLU A 6 6.75 -22.77 -0.70
C GLU A 6 7.42 -21.62 -1.48
N ALA A 7 6.64 -20.72 -2.09
CA ALA A 7 7.16 -19.52 -2.74
C ALA A 7 7.96 -18.64 -1.77
N LEU A 8 7.47 -18.46 -0.54
CA LEU A 8 8.19 -17.71 0.49
C LEU A 8 9.58 -18.32 0.77
N ALA A 9 9.66 -19.65 0.91
CA ALA A 9 10.92 -20.34 1.15
C ALA A 9 11.89 -20.16 -0.04
N TRP A 10 11.40 -20.20 -1.28
CA TRP A 10 12.22 -19.93 -2.46
C TRP A 10 12.73 -18.48 -2.49
N PHE A 11 11.90 -17.49 -2.12
CA PHE A 11 12.34 -16.11 -2.03
C PHE A 11 13.37 -15.90 -0.91
N ASP A 12 13.20 -16.54 0.25
CA ASP A 12 14.17 -16.47 1.35
C ASP A 12 15.52 -17.08 0.96
N GLN A 13 15.52 -18.18 0.18
CA GLN A 13 16.73 -18.71 -0.43
C GLN A 13 17.34 -17.76 -1.45
N ALA A 14 16.52 -17.13 -2.30
CA ALA A 14 17.02 -16.16 -3.29
C ALA A 14 17.70 -14.95 -2.64
N LEU A 15 17.27 -14.53 -1.44
CA LEU A 15 17.91 -13.45 -0.68
C LEU A 15 19.33 -13.79 -0.19
N THR A 16 19.74 -15.06 -0.20
CA THR A 16 21.11 -15.45 0.16
C THR A 16 22.12 -15.17 -0.95
N TRP A 17 21.65 -14.90 -2.17
CA TRP A 17 22.50 -14.65 -3.33
C TRP A 17 22.53 -13.16 -3.66
N PRO A 18 23.69 -12.58 -3.98
CA PRO A 18 23.77 -11.23 -4.52
C PRO A 18 23.08 -11.21 -5.90
N GLY A 19 22.02 -10.41 -6.02
CA GLY A 19 21.20 -10.31 -7.23
C GLY A 19 20.17 -9.19 -7.13
N ASP A 20 19.13 -9.23 -7.98
CA ASP A 20 18.02 -8.28 -7.92
C ASP A 20 17.13 -8.54 -6.69
N VAL A 21 17.61 -8.06 -5.55
CA VAL A 21 16.98 -8.20 -4.23
C VAL A 21 15.66 -7.45 -4.14
N ALA A 22 15.46 -6.38 -4.92
CA ALA A 22 14.20 -5.63 -4.94
C ALA A 22 13.05 -6.51 -5.43
N ARG A 23 13.24 -7.20 -6.56
CA ARG A 23 12.23 -8.11 -7.13
C ARG A 23 11.97 -9.32 -6.24
N VAL A 24 13.01 -9.81 -5.55
CA VAL A 24 12.86 -10.90 -4.56
C VAL A 24 12.02 -10.44 -3.36
N HIS A 25 12.26 -9.25 -2.84
CA HIS A 25 11.46 -8.65 -1.78
C HIS A 25 10.01 -8.38 -2.22
N GLU A 26 9.78 -7.95 -3.46
CA GLU A 26 8.43 -7.83 -4.02
C GLU A 26 7.71 -9.18 -4.05
N GLY A 27 8.36 -10.23 -4.58
CA GLY A 27 7.80 -11.58 -4.63
C GLY A 27 7.47 -12.15 -3.25
N ARG A 28 8.36 -11.93 -2.28
CA ARG A 28 8.13 -12.30 -0.88
C ARG A 28 6.91 -11.58 -0.29
N GLY A 29 6.72 -10.30 -0.63
CA GLY A 29 5.56 -9.52 -0.21
C GLY A 29 4.25 -10.09 -0.75
N LEU A 30 4.23 -10.48 -2.02
CA LEU A 30 3.07 -11.12 -2.66
C LEU A 30 2.72 -12.46 -2.01
N ALA A 31 3.72 -13.28 -1.73
CA ALA A 31 3.55 -14.55 -1.01
C ALA A 31 2.97 -14.32 0.40
N CYS A 32 3.46 -13.31 1.13
CA CYS A 32 2.91 -12.93 2.44
C CYS A 32 1.44 -12.49 2.35
N GLN A 33 1.04 -11.73 1.31
CA GLN A 33 -0.36 -11.37 1.11
C GLN A 33 -1.23 -12.61 0.84
N GLY A 34 -0.76 -13.53 0.00
CA GLY A 34 -1.46 -14.80 -0.26
C GLY A 34 -1.62 -15.70 0.97
N LEU A 35 -0.76 -15.52 1.98
CA LEU A 35 -0.82 -16.20 3.28
C LEU A 35 -1.64 -15.43 4.34
N GLY A 36 -2.20 -14.26 4.02
CA GLY A 36 -2.93 -13.44 4.98
C GLY A 36 -2.04 -12.77 6.03
N ARG A 37 -0.76 -12.50 5.71
CA ARG A 37 0.22 -11.84 6.58
C ARG A 37 0.54 -10.42 6.07
N PRO A 38 -0.41 -9.46 6.15
CA PRO A 38 -0.27 -8.14 5.55
C PRO A 38 0.89 -7.33 6.14
N THR A 39 1.18 -7.46 7.44
CA THR A 39 2.29 -6.77 8.10
C THR A 39 3.65 -7.17 7.52
N GLU A 40 3.84 -8.45 7.25
CA GLU A 40 5.09 -8.94 6.66
C GLU A 40 5.20 -8.63 5.19
N ALA A 41 4.07 -8.57 4.47
CA ALA A 41 4.02 -8.08 3.11
C ALA A 41 4.47 -6.61 3.05
N GLU A 42 3.97 -5.77 3.95
CA GLU A 42 4.37 -4.36 4.03
C GLU A 42 5.87 -4.18 4.30
N GLN A 43 6.44 -4.98 5.20
CA GLN A 43 7.88 -4.96 5.47
C GLN A 43 8.68 -5.38 4.23
N ALA A 44 8.26 -6.44 3.54
CA ALA A 44 8.90 -6.91 2.32
C ALA A 44 8.86 -5.85 1.21
N TYR A 45 7.69 -5.24 0.96
CA TYR A 45 7.58 -4.14 -0.01
C TYR A 45 8.39 -2.90 0.39
N SER A 46 8.48 -2.60 1.69
CA SER A 46 9.31 -1.48 2.15
C SER A 46 10.80 -1.71 1.90
N ARG A 47 11.28 -2.95 1.98
CA ARG A 47 12.64 -3.31 1.56
C ARG A 47 12.81 -3.19 0.05
N ALA A 48 11.85 -3.67 -0.75
CA ALA A 48 11.88 -3.49 -2.20
C ALA A 48 11.96 -2.00 -2.61
N ILE A 49 11.21 -1.12 -1.93
CA ILE A 49 11.26 0.34 -2.12
C ILE A 49 12.62 0.92 -1.72
N ALA A 50 13.27 0.40 -0.68
CA ALA A 50 14.58 0.89 -0.26
C ALA A 50 15.67 0.58 -1.30
N GLU A 51 15.56 -0.58 -1.98
CA GLU A 51 16.47 -0.99 -3.04
C GLU A 51 16.18 -0.26 -4.37
N GLN A 52 14.91 -0.06 -4.71
CA GLN A 52 14.46 0.63 -5.93
C GLN A 52 13.38 1.66 -5.59
N PRO A 53 13.77 2.88 -5.14
CA PRO A 53 12.80 3.90 -4.72
C PRO A 53 11.96 4.45 -5.87
N ASP A 54 12.50 4.38 -7.09
CA ASP A 54 11.90 4.91 -8.31
C ASP A 54 10.90 3.95 -8.98
N ASP A 55 10.80 2.70 -8.49
CA ASP A 55 9.81 1.76 -8.99
C ASP A 55 8.44 2.02 -8.35
N ALA A 56 7.45 2.40 -9.16
CA ALA A 56 6.08 2.66 -8.74
C ALA A 56 5.36 1.42 -8.18
N ARG A 57 5.73 0.21 -8.62
CA ARG A 57 5.00 -1.02 -8.34
C ARG A 57 5.08 -1.46 -6.86
N PRO A 58 6.25 -1.51 -6.20
CA PRO A 58 6.34 -1.77 -4.76
C PRO A 58 5.54 -0.77 -3.89
N HIS A 59 5.47 0.51 -4.27
CA HIS A 59 4.65 1.51 -3.57
C HIS A 59 3.16 1.17 -3.66
N LEU A 60 2.71 0.73 -4.83
CA LEU A 60 1.34 0.29 -5.06
C LEU A 60 0.99 -0.96 -4.24
N LEU A 61 1.84 -1.98 -4.29
CA LEU A 61 1.61 -3.25 -3.57
C LEU A 61 1.62 -3.05 -2.05
N ARG A 62 2.49 -2.18 -1.54
CA ARG A 62 2.47 -1.76 -0.13
C ARG A 62 1.17 -1.04 0.23
N ALA A 63 0.68 -0.15 -0.63
CA ALA A 63 -0.59 0.54 -0.40
C ALA A 63 -1.76 -0.45 -0.36
N GLN A 64 -1.77 -1.45 -1.24
CA GLN A 64 -2.77 -2.52 -1.24
C GLN A 64 -2.72 -3.36 0.04
N ALA A 65 -1.53 -3.72 0.52
CA ALA A 65 -1.36 -4.44 1.78
C ALA A 65 -1.89 -3.62 2.98
N ARG A 66 -1.65 -2.31 3.00
CA ARG A 66 -2.14 -1.38 4.02
C ARG A 66 -3.66 -1.21 3.97
N LEU A 67 -4.24 -1.14 2.77
CA LEU A 67 -5.68 -1.11 2.57
C LEU A 67 -6.35 -2.34 3.20
N ALA A 68 -5.80 -3.53 2.93
CA ALA A 68 -6.28 -4.79 3.52
C ALA A 68 -6.14 -4.81 5.06
N GLY A 69 -5.14 -4.11 5.60
CA GLY A 69 -4.96 -3.91 7.04
C GLY A 69 -5.77 -2.76 7.65
N GLY A 70 -6.63 -2.07 6.89
CA GLY A 70 -7.45 -0.96 7.38
C GLY A 70 -6.74 0.40 7.50
N HIS A 71 -5.46 0.49 7.12
CA HIS A 71 -4.67 1.72 7.20
C HIS A 71 -4.88 2.62 5.96
N LEU A 72 -6.08 3.18 5.83
CA LEU A 72 -6.51 3.94 4.64
C LEU A 72 -5.61 5.15 4.32
N ASP A 73 -5.18 5.90 5.35
CA ASP A 73 -4.33 7.10 5.15
C ASP A 73 -2.96 6.74 4.58
N HIS A 74 -2.34 5.69 5.12
CA HIS A 74 -1.05 5.20 4.66
C HIS A 74 -1.13 4.54 3.28
N ALA A 75 -2.27 3.95 2.93
CA ALA A 75 -2.54 3.40 1.61
C ALA A 75 -2.67 4.52 0.56
N GLU A 76 -3.38 5.60 0.88
CA GLU A 76 -3.55 6.73 -0.04
C GLU A 76 -2.22 7.40 -0.38
N SER A 77 -1.40 7.65 0.64
CA SER A 77 -0.06 8.22 0.47
C SER A 77 0.80 7.35 -0.46
N GLY A 78 0.74 6.02 -0.29
CA GLY A 78 1.45 5.07 -1.15
C GLY A 78 0.96 5.09 -2.60
N CYS A 79 -0.36 5.14 -2.83
CA CYS A 79 -0.91 5.22 -4.19
C CYS A 79 -0.54 6.53 -4.89
N ARG A 80 -0.58 7.66 -4.17
CA ARG A 80 -0.14 8.96 -4.71
C ARG A 80 1.34 8.94 -5.09
N ARG A 81 2.18 8.34 -4.25
CA ARG A 81 3.61 8.19 -4.55
C ARG A 81 3.82 7.35 -5.81
N ALA A 82 3.13 6.21 -5.94
CA ALA A 82 3.18 5.37 -7.14
C ALA A 82 2.77 6.15 -8.39
N LEU A 83 1.68 6.92 -8.34
CA LEU A 83 1.21 7.74 -9.46
C LEU A 83 2.14 8.93 -9.80
N THR A 84 2.94 9.40 -8.84
CA THR A 84 3.96 10.43 -9.08
C THR A 84 5.15 9.86 -9.84
N LEU A 85 5.51 8.60 -9.55
CA LEU A 85 6.60 7.89 -10.23
C LEU A 85 6.17 7.41 -11.61
N ASP A 86 4.98 6.81 -11.70
CA ASP A 86 4.37 6.37 -12.94
C ASP A 86 2.87 6.62 -12.92
N SER A 87 2.45 7.63 -13.68
CA SER A 87 1.05 8.00 -13.84
C SER A 87 0.22 6.99 -14.64
N SER A 88 0.87 6.04 -15.34
CA SER A 88 0.24 5.04 -16.19
C SER A 88 -0.17 3.77 -15.42
N VAL A 89 0.10 3.66 -14.11
CA VAL A 89 -0.25 2.47 -13.33
C VAL A 89 -1.75 2.47 -13.01
N PRO A 90 -2.58 1.65 -13.70
CA PRO A 90 -4.04 1.70 -13.54
C PRO A 90 -4.48 1.32 -12.12
N GLY A 91 -3.67 0.47 -11.47
CA GLY A 91 -3.86 0.07 -10.08
C GLY A 91 -3.85 1.26 -9.11
N GLY A 92 -3.14 2.36 -9.42
CA GLY A 92 -3.03 3.53 -8.54
C GLY A 92 -4.38 4.22 -8.37
N TYR A 93 -5.03 4.54 -9.49
CA TYR A 93 -6.37 5.14 -9.47
C TYR A 93 -7.43 4.16 -8.93
N ALA A 94 -7.33 2.87 -9.27
CA ALA A 94 -8.26 1.86 -8.78
C ALA A 94 -8.20 1.71 -7.25
N LEU A 95 -7.02 1.73 -6.64
CA LEU A 95 -6.86 1.68 -5.19
C LEU A 95 -7.32 2.99 -4.54
N LEU A 96 -7.03 4.16 -5.12
CA LEU A 96 -7.54 5.44 -4.63
C LEU A 96 -9.07 5.51 -4.62
N ALA A 97 -9.71 4.98 -5.66
CA ALA A 97 -11.17 4.86 -5.71
C ALA A 97 -11.69 3.97 -4.57
N GLN A 98 -11.07 2.80 -4.34
CA GLN A 98 -11.42 1.92 -3.22
C GLN A 98 -11.22 2.59 -1.86
N ILE A 99 -10.13 3.32 -1.64
CA ILE A 99 -9.87 4.07 -0.41
C ILE A 99 -10.95 5.12 -0.18
N THR A 100 -11.33 5.84 -1.24
CA THR A 100 -12.35 6.90 -1.17
C THR A 100 -13.72 6.31 -0.82
N LEU A 101 -14.09 5.19 -1.45
CA LEU A 101 -15.31 4.46 -1.13
C LEU A 101 -15.28 3.91 0.31
N ALA A 102 -14.16 3.35 0.75
CA ALA A 102 -14.00 2.83 2.11
C ALA A 102 -14.11 3.95 3.16
N ARG A 103 -13.61 5.16 2.88
CA ARG A 103 -13.80 6.33 3.76
C ARG A 103 -15.23 6.85 3.76
N ALA A 104 -15.91 6.85 2.61
CA ALA A 104 -17.31 7.27 2.52
C ALA A 104 -18.26 6.28 3.21
N ALA A 105 -17.88 4.99 3.26
CA ALA A 105 -18.63 3.94 3.95
C ALA A 105 -18.39 3.92 5.47
N GLN A 106 -17.31 4.54 5.97
CA GLN A 106 -17.22 4.82 7.40
C GLN A 106 -18.25 5.91 7.71
N PRO A 107 -19.23 5.66 8.60
CA PRO A 107 -20.16 6.70 9.01
C PRO A 107 -19.29 7.85 9.48
N SER A 108 -19.44 8.98 8.79
CA SER A 108 -18.79 10.23 9.15
C SER A 108 -18.99 10.38 10.64
N ASP A 109 -17.89 10.52 11.38
CA ASP A 109 -17.96 10.95 12.76
C ASP A 109 -19.02 12.06 12.84
N PRO A 110 -20.09 11.91 13.65
CA PRO A 110 -21.16 12.91 13.73
C PRO A 110 -20.65 14.29 14.17
N SER A 111 -19.38 14.40 14.58
CA SER A 111 -18.69 15.67 14.82
C SER A 111 -18.20 16.41 13.57
N ARG A 112 -18.18 15.77 12.39
CA ARG A 112 -17.92 16.45 11.10
C ARG A 112 -19.20 17.07 10.56
N ASP A 113 -19.81 17.88 11.39
CA ASP A 113 -20.96 18.70 11.04
C ASP A 113 -20.47 19.81 10.09
N PRO A 114 -21.01 19.96 8.86
CA PRO A 114 -20.64 21.04 7.95
C PRO A 114 -20.87 22.45 8.55
N ALA A 115 -21.59 22.54 9.67
CA ALA A 115 -21.78 23.77 10.44
C ALA A 115 -20.48 24.33 11.07
N GLN A 116 -19.46 23.52 11.38
CA GLN A 116 -18.20 24.04 11.95
C GLN A 116 -17.26 24.66 10.91
N LEU A 117 -17.52 24.46 9.61
CA LEU A 117 -16.73 25.09 8.54
C LEU A 117 -17.16 26.52 8.21
N VAL A 118 -18.29 27.00 8.74
CA VAL A 118 -18.81 28.35 8.45
C VAL A 118 -18.50 29.37 9.55
N SER A 119 -17.88 28.97 10.67
CA SER A 119 -17.67 29.87 11.82
C SER A 119 -16.28 30.53 11.87
N ASN A 120 -15.39 30.29 10.90
CA ASN A 120 -14.03 30.86 10.90
C ASN A 120 -13.73 31.69 9.64
N SER A 121 -14.71 32.44 9.18
CA SER A 121 -14.50 33.54 8.23
C SER A 121 -15.41 34.68 8.64
N ASP A 122 -14.97 35.41 9.66
CA ASP A 122 -15.12 36.87 9.83
C ASP A 122 -14.73 37.25 11.26
N PRO A 123 -13.68 38.08 11.42
CA PRO A 123 -13.91 39.30 12.16
C PRO A 123 -13.40 40.52 11.38
N CYS A 124 -14.32 41.48 11.20
CA CYS A 124 -14.16 42.94 10.97
C CYS A 124 -13.00 43.44 10.09
#